data_AF-A0A6N6PWE5-F1
#
_entry.id   AF-A0A6N6PWE5-F1
#
_cell.length_a   1.000
_cell.length_b   1.000
_cell.length_c   1.000
_cell.angle_alpha   90.00
_cell.angle_beta   90.00
_cell.angle_gamma   90.00
#
_symmetry.space_group_name_H-M   'P 1'
#
loop_
_entity.id
_entity.type
_entity.pdbx_description
1 polymer ?
#
loop_
_entity_poly.entity_id
_entity_poly.type
_entity_poly.pdbx_seq_one_letter_code
_entity_poly.pdbx_strand_id
1 'polypeptide(L)'
;MSHNKRIFGTDGVRGRANIEPVTAETALKLGRAVAHVFKQRGAARNRLRFRIVIGKDTRLSGYMLENALSSGVLSMGVDVVFIGPLPSPGVAYVTRSLRADAGIVITASHNPYDDNGIKFFGP
;
A
#
# COMPACT_ATOMS: atom_id res chain seq x y z
N MET A 1 20.20 -20.58 -0.28
CA MET A 1 19.31 -20.47 0.89
C MET A 1 18.77 -19.04 0.93
N SER A 2 17.49 -18.84 0.60
CA SER A 2 16.88 -17.50 0.66
C SER A 2 16.79 -17.11 2.14
N HIS A 3 17.63 -16.15 2.56
CA HIS A 3 17.46 -15.54 3.87
C HIS A 3 16.11 -14.83 3.86
N ASN A 4 15.20 -15.27 4.73
CA ASN A 4 13.86 -14.71 4.88
C ASN A 4 13.98 -13.29 5.47
N LYS A 5 14.35 -12.32 4.61
CA LYS A 5 14.67 -10.95 5.02
C LYS A 5 13.35 -10.27 5.39
N ARG A 6 13.17 -9.95 6.68
CA ARG A 6 12.01 -9.18 7.14
C ARG A 6 12.12 -7.76 6.55
N ILE A 7 11.19 -7.42 5.67
CA ILE A 7 11.10 -6.08 5.07
C ILE A 7 10.12 -5.16 5.82
N PHE A 8 9.26 -5.72 6.67
CA PHE A 8 8.34 -4.96 7.52
C PHE A 8 9.06 -4.55 8.82
N GLY A 9 9.12 -3.23 9.06
CA GLY A 9 9.51 -2.65 10.33
C GLY A 9 8.30 -2.31 11.21
N THR A 10 8.49 -1.39 12.16
CA THR A 10 7.43 -0.96 13.10
C THR A 10 6.21 -0.37 12.41
N ASP A 11 6.41 0.32 11.29
CA ASP A 11 5.38 1.10 10.61
C ASP A 11 5.52 0.96 9.09
N GLY A 12 5.35 -0.29 8.63
CA GLY A 12 5.37 -0.66 7.21
C GLY A 12 6.75 -1.02 6.66
N VAL A 13 6.88 -0.93 5.34
CA VAL A 13 8.14 -1.11 4.61
C VAL A 13 8.76 0.27 4.37
N ARG A 14 10.05 0.46 4.65
CA ARG A 14 10.75 1.74 4.46
C ARG A 14 12.16 1.53 3.94
N GLY A 15 12.68 2.55 3.26
CA GLY A 15 14.05 2.59 2.74
C GLY A 15 14.17 3.57 1.57
N ARG A 16 15.37 3.65 1.01
CA ARG A 16 15.65 4.49 -0.15
C ARG A 16 14.85 4.01 -1.36
N ALA A 17 14.13 4.91 -2.01
CA ALA A 17 13.34 4.58 -3.18
C ALA A 17 14.24 4.02 -4.31
N ASN A 18 13.72 3.04 -5.03
CA ASN A 18 14.41 2.29 -6.07
C ASN A 18 15.61 1.45 -5.60
N ILE A 19 15.73 1.22 -4.29
CA ILE A 19 16.68 0.29 -3.68
C ILE A 19 15.89 -0.68 -2.81
N GLU A 20 16.26 -1.95 -2.80
CA GLU A 20 15.59 -2.96 -1.96
C GLU A 20 15.62 -2.52 -0.48
N PRO A 21 14.46 -2.46 0.23
CA PRO A 21 13.17 -3.08 -0.12
C PRO A 21 12.12 -2.18 -0.81
N VAL A 22 12.45 -0.95 -1.18
CA VAL A 22 11.50 0.03 -1.74
C VAL A 22 11.67 0.14 -3.27
N THR A 23 11.45 -0.97 -3.96
CA THR A 23 11.49 -1.08 -5.43
C THR A 23 10.08 -1.20 -6.02
N ALA A 24 9.94 -0.96 -7.33
CA ALA A 24 8.67 -1.17 -8.02
C ALA A 24 8.25 -2.65 -8.00
N GLU A 25 9.21 -3.57 -8.13
CA GLU A 25 8.99 -5.01 -8.08
C GLU A 25 8.49 -5.46 -6.71
N THR A 26 9.07 -4.91 -5.64
CA THR A 26 8.62 -5.20 -4.28
C THR A 26 7.24 -4.58 -4.02
N ALA A 27 6.97 -3.36 -4.49
CA ALA A 27 5.65 -2.74 -4.41
C ALA A 27 4.56 -3.54 -5.15
N LEU A 28 4.85 -4.07 -6.34
CA LEU A 28 3.97 -4.96 -7.09
C LEU A 28 3.63 -6.23 -6.31
N LYS A 29 4.65 -6.89 -5.74
CA LYS A 29 4.49 -8.08 -4.90
C LYS A 29 3.68 -7.78 -3.64
N LEU A 30 3.95 -6.65 -2.99
CA LEU A 30 3.18 -6.17 -1.83
C LEU A 30 1.72 -5.93 -2.19
N GLY A 31 1.43 -5.30 -3.32
CA GLY A 31 0.06 -5.09 -3.80
C GLY A 31 -0.72 -6.41 -3.94
N ARG A 32 -0.09 -7.44 -4.52
CA ARG A 32 -0.68 -8.79 -4.61
C ARG A 32 -0.89 -9.44 -3.24
N ALA A 33 0.11 -9.35 -2.37
CA ALA A 33 0.05 -9.93 -1.02
C ALA A 33 -1.08 -9.31 -0.19
N VAL A 34 -1.21 -7.98 -0.25
CA VAL A 34 -2.25 -7.22 0.45
C VAL A 34 -3.63 -7.60 -0.07
N ALA A 35 -3.81 -7.62 -1.40
CA ALA A 35 -5.07 -8.04 -2.01
C ALA A 35 -5.46 -9.47 -1.59
N HIS A 36 -4.51 -10.41 -1.54
CA HIS A 36 -4.74 -11.77 -1.07
C HIS A 36 -5.22 -11.81 0.39
N VAL A 37 -4.53 -11.11 1.30
CA VAL A 37 -4.86 -11.07 2.72
C VAL A 37 -6.26 -10.46 2.96
N PHE A 38 -6.57 -9.34 2.30
CA PHE A 38 -7.85 -8.66 2.52
C PHE A 38 -9.02 -9.37 1.83
N LYS A 39 -8.81 -10.06 0.70
CA LYS A 39 -9.83 -10.95 0.11
C LYS A 39 -10.25 -12.06 1.08
N GLN A 40 -9.30 -12.70 1.75
CA GLN A 40 -9.60 -13.75 2.73
C GLN A 40 -10.39 -13.22 3.92
N ARG A 41 -10.03 -12.03 4.43
CA ARG A 41 -10.74 -11.40 5.56
C ARG A 41 -12.15 -10.92 5.19
N GLY A 42 -12.31 -10.44 3.95
CA GLY A 42 -13.57 -9.86 3.50
C GLY A 42 -14.58 -10.88 2.94
N ALA A 43 -14.15 -12.10 2.60
CA ALA A 43 -15.06 -13.21 2.29
C ALA A 43 -16.08 -13.47 3.43
N ALA A 44 -15.69 -13.16 4.68
CA ALA A 44 -16.57 -13.22 5.85
C ALA A 44 -17.75 -12.21 5.81
N ARG A 45 -17.72 -11.19 4.92
CA ARG A 45 -18.74 -10.13 4.82
C ARG A 45 -19.68 -10.27 3.63
N ASN A 46 -19.66 -11.41 2.93
CA ASN A 46 -20.50 -11.71 1.76
C ASN A 46 -20.45 -10.62 0.65
N ARG A 47 -19.31 -9.93 0.52
CA ARG A 47 -19.09 -8.88 -0.47
C ARG A 47 -18.44 -9.45 -1.73
N LEU A 48 -19.02 -9.15 -2.89
CA LEU A 48 -18.53 -9.58 -4.20
C LEU A 48 -17.33 -8.77 -4.72
N ARG A 49 -17.13 -7.54 -4.19
CA ARG A 49 -16.05 -6.64 -4.59
C ARG A 49 -15.31 -6.09 -3.39
N PHE A 50 -13.99 -6.19 -3.44
CA PHE A 50 -13.06 -5.66 -2.44
C PHE A 50 -12.43 -4.38 -2.96
N ARG A 51 -12.23 -3.42 -2.08
CA ARG A 51 -11.70 -2.09 -2.43
C ARG A 51 -10.56 -1.69 -1.51
N ILE A 52 -9.47 -1.20 -2.09
CA ILE A 52 -8.33 -0.64 -1.38
C ILE A 52 -8.17 0.83 -1.74
N VAL A 53 -8.03 1.68 -0.72
CA VAL A 53 -7.72 3.10 -0.89
C VAL A 53 -6.19 3.27 -0.89
N ILE A 54 -5.65 3.99 -1.87
CA ILE A 54 -4.24 4.34 -1.93
C ILE A 54 -4.10 5.86 -1.92
N GLY A 55 -3.34 6.37 -0.96
CA GLY A 55 -2.86 7.75 -0.94
C GLY A 55 -1.35 7.79 -0.77
N LYS A 56 -0.79 8.99 -0.86
CA LYS A 56 0.66 9.20 -0.78
C LYS A 56 1.00 10.57 -0.21
N ASP A 57 2.28 10.80 0.07
CA ASP A 57 2.84 12.15 0.21
C ASP A 57 3.27 12.73 -1.15
N THR A 58 4.07 13.79 -1.13
CA THR A 58 4.47 14.55 -2.32
C THR A 58 5.76 14.04 -2.98
N ARG A 59 6.36 12.93 -2.52
CA ARG A 59 7.61 12.40 -3.08
C ARG A 59 7.42 11.95 -4.53
N LEU A 60 8.39 12.28 -5.38
CA LEU A 60 8.39 11.87 -6.80
C LEU A 60 8.35 10.34 -6.95
N SER A 61 9.08 9.62 -6.09
CA SER A 61 9.08 8.15 -6.07
C SER A 61 7.70 7.55 -5.76
N GLY A 62 6.78 8.33 -5.17
CA GLY A 62 5.43 7.91 -4.86
C GLY A 62 4.62 7.51 -6.10
N TYR A 63 4.81 8.17 -7.25
CA TYR A 63 4.10 7.81 -8.49
C TYR A 63 4.50 6.43 -9.03
N MET A 64 5.80 6.12 -8.97
CA MET A 64 6.31 4.80 -9.35
C MET A 64 5.74 3.71 -8.44
N LEU A 65 5.78 3.93 -7.12
CA LEU A 65 5.30 2.96 -6.13
C LEU A 65 3.77 2.81 -6.18
N GLU A 66 3.02 3.89 -6.38
CA GLU A 66 1.56 3.90 -6.50
C GLU A 66 1.09 3.07 -7.71
N ASN A 67 1.74 3.25 -8.86
CA ASN A 67 1.42 2.49 -10.08
C ASN A 67 1.78 1.00 -9.94
N ALA A 68 2.94 0.68 -9.36
CA ALA A 68 3.34 -0.70 -9.15
C ALA A 68 2.43 -1.41 -8.14
N LEU A 69 2.14 -0.76 -7.02
CA LEU A 69 1.29 -1.34 -5.97
C LEU A 69 -0.14 -1.53 -6.46
N SER A 70 -0.72 -0.53 -7.13
CA SER A 70 -2.06 -0.63 -7.72
C SER A 70 -2.14 -1.73 -8.78
N SER A 71 -1.13 -1.87 -9.65
CA SER A 71 -1.06 -2.97 -10.62
C SER A 71 -1.09 -4.34 -9.94
N GLY A 72 -0.41 -4.47 -8.80
CA GLY A 72 -0.41 -5.70 -8.01
C GLY A 72 -1.80 -6.01 -7.44
N VAL A 73 -2.45 -5.00 -6.86
CA VAL A 73 -3.81 -5.11 -6.31
C VAL A 73 -4.83 -5.47 -7.40
N LEU A 74 -4.84 -4.72 -8.51
CA LEU A 74 -5.75 -4.92 -9.65
C LEU A 74 -5.56 -6.30 -10.29
N SER A 75 -4.32 -6.79 -10.39
CA SER A 75 -4.05 -8.13 -10.93
C SER A 75 -4.69 -9.27 -10.12
N MET A 76 -5.05 -9.00 -8.87
CA MET A 76 -5.74 -9.94 -7.99
C MET A 76 -7.26 -9.75 -8.00
N GLY A 77 -7.81 -8.88 -8.86
CA GLY A 77 -9.25 -8.60 -8.95
C GLY A 77 -9.81 -7.87 -7.72
N VAL A 78 -9.06 -6.89 -7.21
CA VAL A 78 -9.46 -5.97 -6.13
C VAL A 78 -9.48 -4.55 -6.71
N ASP A 79 -10.52 -3.78 -6.42
CA ASP A 79 -10.66 -2.40 -6.89
C ASP A 79 -9.68 -1.47 -6.14
N VAL A 80 -9.11 -0.51 -6.84
CA VAL A 80 -8.24 0.53 -6.27
C VAL A 80 -8.92 1.89 -6.36
N VAL A 81 -8.88 2.66 -5.28
CA VAL A 81 -9.28 4.07 -5.26
C VAL A 81 -8.05 4.93 -4.99
N PHE A 82 -7.67 5.74 -5.96
CA PHE A 82 -6.59 6.71 -5.82
C PHE A 82 -7.11 7.99 -5.18
N ILE A 83 -6.44 8.45 -4.13
CA ILE A 83 -6.76 9.71 -3.43
C ILE A 83 -5.70 10.78 -3.73
N GLY A 84 -4.54 10.37 -4.26
CA GLY A 84 -3.41 11.27 -4.50
C GLY A 84 -2.75 11.72 -3.19
N PRO A 85 -2.10 12.90 -3.19
CA PRO A 85 -1.47 13.46 -2.00
C PRO A 85 -2.48 13.75 -0.88
N LEU A 86 -2.37 13.02 0.23
CA LEU A 86 -3.19 13.23 1.42
C LEU A 86 -2.42 12.79 2.68
N PRO A 87 -2.48 13.54 3.79
CA PRO A 87 -1.84 13.12 5.03
C PRO A 87 -2.31 11.73 5.46
N SER A 88 -1.40 10.97 6.10
CA SER A 88 -1.69 9.62 6.60
C SER A 88 -3.01 9.50 7.37
N PRO A 89 -3.37 10.39 8.32
CA PRO A 89 -4.66 10.32 9.01
C PRO A 89 -5.86 10.58 8.08
N GLY A 90 -5.70 11.38 7.03
CA GLY A 90 -6.73 11.60 6.02
C GLY A 90 -7.01 10.33 5.21
N VAL A 91 -5.98 9.58 4.83
CA VAL A 91 -6.17 8.31 4.12
C VAL A 91 -6.84 7.27 5.03
N ALA A 92 -6.46 7.21 6.30
CA ALA A 92 -7.13 6.35 7.28
C ALA A 92 -8.62 6.72 7.44
N TYR A 93 -8.94 8.01 7.53
CA TYR A 93 -10.31 8.50 7.59
C TYR A 93 -11.12 8.13 6.33
N VAL A 94 -10.58 8.39 5.14
CA VAL A 94 -11.23 8.09 3.86
C VAL A 94 -11.46 6.60 3.68
N THR A 95 -10.51 5.75 4.10
CA THR A 95 -10.64 4.29 4.10
C THR A 95 -11.90 3.85 4.84
N ARG A 96 -12.09 4.36 6.06
CA ARG A 96 -13.28 4.08 6.88
C ARG A 96 -14.55 4.67 6.28
N SER A 97 -14.50 5.93 5.84
CA SER A 97 -15.66 6.66 5.29
C SER A 97 -16.23 5.98 4.04
N LEU A 98 -15.35 5.54 3.13
CA LEU A 98 -15.73 4.79 1.91
C LEU A 98 -16.09 3.32 2.18
N ARG A 99 -15.99 2.85 3.43
CA ARG A 99 -16.15 1.44 3.81
C ARG A 99 -15.27 0.52 2.96
N ALA A 100 -14.06 0.99 2.66
CA ALA A 100 -13.05 0.21 1.96
C ALA A 100 -12.50 -0.89 2.89
N ASP A 101 -11.91 -1.92 2.29
CA ASP A 101 -11.43 -3.08 3.04
C ASP A 101 -10.01 -2.89 3.58
N ALA A 102 -9.26 -1.96 2.98
CA ALA A 102 -7.95 -1.53 3.46
C ALA A 102 -7.58 -0.14 2.94
N GLY A 103 -6.66 0.51 3.65
CA GLY A 103 -6.00 1.74 3.23
C GLY A 103 -4.50 1.52 3.09
N ILE A 104 -3.87 2.22 2.15
CA ILE A 104 -2.43 2.22 1.94
C ILE A 104 -1.95 3.65 1.83
N VAL A 105 -0.86 3.97 2.54
CA VAL A 105 -0.19 5.27 2.40
C VAL A 105 1.25 5.05 1.98
N ILE A 106 1.64 5.72 0.89
CA ILE A 106 3.02 5.75 0.41
C ILE A 106 3.70 6.99 1.00
N THR A 107 4.55 6.77 2.01
CA THR A 107 5.30 7.83 2.69
C THR A 107 6.42 7.27 3.56
N ALA A 108 7.53 8.00 3.66
CA ALA A 108 8.53 7.81 4.72
C ALA A 108 8.39 8.81 5.88
N SER A 109 7.25 9.50 5.99
CA SER A 109 7.01 10.53 7.01
C SER A 109 8.07 11.64 6.93
N HIS A 110 8.89 11.80 7.97
CA HIS A 110 9.90 12.86 8.09
C HIS A 110 11.26 12.51 7.47
N ASN A 111 11.45 11.32 6.91
CA ASN A 111 12.74 10.92 6.33
C ASN A 111 13.14 11.83 5.13
N PRO A 112 14.43 11.86 4.75
CA PRO A 112 14.91 12.58 3.55
C PRO A 112 14.16 12.21 2.27
N TYR A 113 14.09 13.11 1.28
CA TYR A 113 13.21 12.98 0.10
C TYR A 113 13.44 11.72 -0.76
N ASP A 114 14.65 11.15 -0.72
CA ASP A 114 15.06 9.97 -1.45
C ASP A 114 14.63 8.66 -0.76
N ASP A 115 14.22 8.71 0.50
CA ASP A 115 13.50 7.62 1.15
C ASP A 115 12.03 7.57 0.73
N ASN A 116 11.42 6.40 0.80
CA ASN A 116 9.98 6.25 0.80
C ASN A 116 9.55 5.04 1.65
N GLY A 117 8.25 4.80 1.74
CA GLY A 117 7.72 3.67 2.47
C GLY A 117 6.27 3.38 2.12
N ILE A 118 5.79 2.22 2.57
CA ILE A 118 4.44 1.72 2.31
C ILE A 118 3.85 1.27 3.65
N LYS A 119 2.75 1.90 4.05
CA LYS A 119 2.00 1.62 5.28
C LYS A 119 0.62 1.10 4.95
N PHE A 120 0.07 0.26 5.83
CA PHE A 120 -1.22 -0.39 5.64
C PHE A 120 -2.15 -0.11 6.82
N PHE A 121 -3.42 0.14 6.52
CA PHE A 121 -4.50 0.35 7.50
C PHE A 121 -5.51 -0.78 7.34
N GLY A 122 -5.96 -1.31 8.47
CA GLY A 122 -7.14 -2.16 8.51
C GLY A 122 -8.44 -1.35 8.35
N PRO A 123 -9.57 -2.06 8.14
CA PRO A 123 -10.90 -1.45 8.08
C PRO A 123 -11.36 -0.89 9.42
#